data_AF-A0A968FIU6-F1
#
_entry.id   AF-A0A968FIU6-F1
#
_cell.length_a   1.000
_cell.length_b   1.000
_cell.length_c   1.000
_cell.angle_alpha   90.00
_cell.angle_beta   90.00
_cell.angle_gamma   90.00
#
_symmetry.space_group_name_H-M   'P 1'
#
loop_
_entity.id
_entity.type
_entity.pdbx_description
1 polymer ?
#
loop_
_entity_poly.entity_id
_entity_poly.type
_entity_poly.pdbx_seq_one_letter_code
_entity_poly.pdbx_strand_id
1 'polypeptide(L)'
;MTRLFFLLLLLVSTTAGARMYQWQDPHTRSVQFSGVPPAWYRSPGGGPRVRVYDGGKLVDDTSIPLSEADSASMRELAFRELQEERQLDAIKRLERAARREQQRQEQAEREALKAQAKREQSDTSEAPPEVLPDSLSADEVSRLKAIIAEYDRLSSGPRAGQAARREAASQSANTETSSANAATQ
;
A
#
# COMPACT_ATOMS: atom_id res chain seq x y z
N MET A 1 21.25 57.61 -23.23
CA MET A 1 20.19 57.34 -22.21
C MET A 1 20.05 55.87 -21.84
N THR A 2 20.24 54.92 -22.77
CA THR A 2 20.15 53.47 -22.51
C THR A 2 21.09 52.93 -21.42
N ARG A 3 22.32 53.45 -21.31
CA ARG A 3 23.29 53.04 -20.26
C ARG A 3 22.86 53.42 -18.84
N LEU A 4 22.22 54.59 -18.68
CA LEU A 4 21.73 55.05 -17.38
C LEU A 4 20.52 54.21 -16.93
N PHE A 5 19.63 53.88 -17.86
CA PHE A 5 18.49 53.00 -17.61
C PHE A 5 18.91 51.60 -17.17
N PHE A 6 19.93 51.03 -17.81
CA PHE A 6 20.49 49.73 -17.41
C PHE A 6 21.13 49.76 -16.01
N LEU A 7 21.84 50.85 -15.69
CA LEU A 7 22.45 51.01 -14.37
C LEU A 7 21.39 51.17 -13.27
N LEU A 8 20.29 51.87 -13.58
CA LEU A 8 19.13 51.98 -12.69
C LEU A 8 18.43 50.62 -12.49
N LEU A 9 18.33 49.79 -13.53
CA LEU A 9 17.75 48.44 -13.43
C LEU A 9 18.58 47.51 -12.53
N LEU A 10 19.92 47.61 -12.62
CA LEU A 10 20.84 46.84 -11.77
C LEU A 10 20.75 47.24 -10.30
N LEU A 11 20.52 48.52 -10.01
CA LEU A 11 20.32 49.01 -8.63
C LEU A 11 18.99 48.58 -8.00
N VAL A 12 17.99 48.23 -8.82
CA VAL A 12 16.67 47.74 -8.37
C VAL A 12 16.62 46.20 -8.31
N SER A 13 17.72 45.51 -8.61
CA SER A 13 17.84 44.08 -8.33
C SER A 13 17.91 43.89 -6.81
N THR A 14 16.74 43.82 -6.19
CA THR A 14 16.59 43.58 -4.76
C THR A 14 17.26 42.26 -4.42
N THR A 15 17.88 42.22 -3.24
CA THR A 15 18.37 40.99 -2.65
C THR A 15 17.20 40.04 -2.47
N ALA A 16 17.02 39.10 -3.41
CA ALA A 16 16.14 37.97 -3.24
C ALA A 16 16.66 37.17 -2.03
N GLY A 17 16.13 37.46 -0.85
CA GLY A 17 16.48 36.76 0.38
C GLY A 17 16.00 35.33 0.27
N ALA A 18 16.90 34.42 -0.12
CA ALA A 18 16.62 33.00 -0.07
C ALA A 18 16.49 32.60 1.41
N ARG A 19 15.25 32.40 1.87
CA ARG A 19 14.99 31.84 3.19
C ARG A 19 15.19 30.35 3.14
N MET A 20 15.97 29.82 4.08
CA MET A 20 16.16 28.38 4.22
C MET A 20 15.67 27.93 5.58
N TYR A 21 14.70 27.02 5.57
CA TYR A 21 14.09 26.43 6.73
C TYR A 21 14.84 25.15 7.10
N GLN A 22 15.23 25.03 8.36
CA GLN A 22 15.88 23.86 8.94
C GLN A 22 14.98 23.30 10.04
N TRP A 23 14.67 22.01 10.00
CA TRP A 23 13.97 21.31 11.08
C TRP A 23 14.56 19.93 11.31
N GLN A 24 14.30 19.35 12.48
CA GLN A 24 14.68 17.98 12.79
C GLN A 24 13.44 17.08 12.66
N ASP A 25 13.57 16.02 11.86
CA ASP A 25 12.54 15.00 11.73
C ASP A 25 12.46 14.19 13.04
N PRO A 26 11.29 14.12 13.71
CA PRO A 26 11.15 13.42 14.98
C PRO A 26 11.37 11.90 14.87
N HIS A 27 11.11 11.30 13.71
CA HIS A 27 11.21 9.85 13.52
C HIS A 27 12.65 9.43 13.20
N THR A 28 13.33 10.16 12.32
CA THR A 28 14.68 9.81 11.87
C THR A 28 15.79 10.54 12.64
N ARG A 29 15.44 11.58 13.40
CA ARG A 29 16.38 12.55 14.02
C ARG A 29 17.31 13.23 13.03
N SER A 30 17.05 13.10 11.73
CA SER A 30 17.82 13.77 10.68
C SER A 30 17.44 15.24 10.58
N VAL A 31 18.40 16.07 10.19
CA VAL A 31 18.17 17.49 9.91
C VAL A 31 17.79 17.62 8.44
N GLN A 32 16.68 18.30 8.17
CA GLN A 32 16.21 18.59 6.81
C GLN A 32 16.27 20.09 6.53
N PHE A 33 16.47 20.43 5.25
CA PHE A 33 16.53 21.80 4.76
C PHE A 33 15.55 22.00 3.60
N SER A 34 14.83 23.11 3.58
CA SER A 34 13.93 23.49 2.48
C SER A 34 13.96 24.98 2.25
N GLY A 35 13.83 25.41 0.99
CA GLY A 35 13.59 26.82 0.66
C GLY A 35 12.12 27.25 0.84
N VAL A 36 11.22 26.29 1.03
CA VAL A 36 9.78 26.50 1.21
C VAL A 36 9.40 26.11 2.63
N PRO A 37 8.59 26.92 3.35
CA PRO A 37 8.15 26.58 4.69
C PRO A 37 7.35 25.26 4.67
N PRO A 38 7.63 24.31 5.61
CA PRO A 38 6.83 23.10 5.75
C PRO A 38 5.35 23.43 6.00
N ALA A 39 4.42 22.60 5.51
CA ALA A 39 2.98 22.90 5.62
C ALA A 39 2.50 23.10 7.08
N TRP A 40 3.10 22.37 8.03
CA TRP A 40 2.78 22.45 9.46
C TRP A 40 3.32 23.71 10.14
N TYR A 41 4.30 24.40 9.56
CA TYR A 41 4.94 25.59 10.13
C TYR A 41 3.95 26.76 10.29
N ARG A 42 2.85 26.79 9.51
CA ARG A 42 1.77 27.80 9.63
C ARG A 42 0.53 27.28 10.35
N SER A 43 0.57 26.06 10.88
CA SER A 43 -0.58 25.48 11.57
C SER A 43 -0.70 26.03 12.99
N PRO A 44 -1.93 26.23 13.52
CA PRO A 44 -2.14 26.73 14.87
C PRO A 44 -1.71 25.74 15.98
N GLY A 45 -1.52 24.47 15.65
CA GLY A 45 -1.06 23.43 16.59
C GLY A 45 0.44 23.49 16.90
N GLY A 46 1.20 24.35 16.21
CA GLY A 46 2.66 24.34 16.27
C GLY A 46 3.25 23.07 15.63
N GLY A 47 4.54 23.10 15.33
CA GLY A 47 5.25 21.93 14.84
C GLY A 47 6.67 21.87 15.39
N PRO A 48 7.51 20.93 14.88
CA PRO A 48 8.91 20.83 15.28
C PRO A 48 9.64 22.18 15.23
N ARG A 49 10.62 22.39 16.11
CA ARG A 49 11.41 23.63 16.11
C ARG A 49 12.01 23.87 14.73
N VAL A 50 11.73 25.05 14.17
CA VAL A 50 12.27 25.48 12.88
C VAL A 50 13.28 26.58 13.11
N ARG A 51 14.49 26.38 12.60
CA ARG A 51 15.48 27.45 12.47
C ARG A 51 15.42 27.98 11.05
N VAL A 52 15.34 29.29 10.87
CA VAL A 52 15.26 29.94 9.57
C VAL A 52 16.53 30.73 9.34
N TYR A 53 17.22 30.47 8.23
CA TYR A 53 18.28 31.35 7.76
C TYR A 53 17.64 32.51 6.96
N ASP A 54 17.73 33.72 7.50
CA ASP A 54 17.27 34.95 6.84
C ASP A 54 18.41 35.98 6.84
N GLY A 55 18.77 36.51 5.68
CA GLY A 55 19.83 37.52 5.54
C GLY A 55 21.20 37.12 6.10
N GLY A 56 21.58 35.84 6.01
CA GLY A 56 22.85 35.32 6.54
C GLY A 56 22.86 35.15 8.07
N LYS A 57 21.73 35.32 8.74
CA LYS A 57 21.58 35.07 10.18
C LYS A 57 20.65 33.88 10.40
N LEU A 58 21.01 33.05 11.38
CA LEU A 58 20.15 31.97 11.84
C LEU A 58 19.15 32.56 12.86
N VAL A 59 17.90 32.72 12.44
CA VAL A 59 16.79 33.19 13.25
C VAL A 59 16.02 31.96 13.76
N ASP A 60 15.86 31.85 15.07
CA ASP A 60 14.94 30.87 15.63
C ASP A 60 13.52 31.44 15.50
N ASP A 61 12.83 31.04 14.44
CA ASP A 61 11.50 31.55 14.10
C ASP A 61 10.40 30.98 15.01
N THR A 62 10.79 30.16 16.00
CA THR A 62 9.92 29.75 17.12
C THR A 62 10.11 30.61 18.38
N SER A 63 10.71 31.79 18.28
CA SER A 63 10.90 32.73 19.40
C SER A 63 9.61 33.44 19.84
N ILE A 64 8.52 32.70 20.06
CA ILE A 64 7.50 33.12 21.02
C ILE A 64 8.12 32.88 22.40
N PRO A 65 8.38 33.92 23.20
CA PRO A 65 8.84 33.73 24.57
C PRO A 65 7.74 33.00 25.35
N LEU A 66 7.87 31.68 25.46
CA LEU A 66 7.03 30.87 26.32
C LEU A 66 7.52 31.02 27.76
N SER A 67 6.59 31.20 28.69
CA SER A 67 6.94 31.14 30.10
C SER A 67 7.47 29.73 30.44
N GLU A 68 8.27 29.62 31.50
CA GLU A 68 8.78 28.31 31.94
C GLU A 68 7.63 27.35 32.28
N ALA A 69 6.51 27.88 32.80
CA ALA A 69 5.29 27.14 33.08
C ALA A 69 4.65 26.56 31.81
N ASP A 70 4.51 27.38 30.75
CA ASP A 70 3.95 26.92 29.47
C ASP A 70 4.85 25.86 28.82
N SER A 71 6.17 26.07 28.89
CA SER A 71 7.16 25.10 28.41
C SER A 71 7.11 23.77 29.18
N ALA A 72 6.89 23.80 30.49
CA ALA A 72 6.69 22.60 31.30
C ALA A 72 5.38 21.89 30.93
N SER A 73 4.28 22.63 30.77
CA SER A 73 2.97 22.10 30.37
C SER A 73 3.02 21.44 28.99
N MET A 74 3.62 22.10 28.00
CA MET A 74 3.77 21.54 26.65
C MET A 74 4.64 20.27 26.63
N ARG A 75 5.69 20.21 27.46
CA ARG A 75 6.48 18.98 27.61
C ARG A 75 5.64 17.85 28.20
N GLU A 76 4.87 18.13 29.25
CA GLU A 76 3.98 17.13 29.86
C GLU A 76 2.94 16.61 28.85
N LEU A 77 2.31 17.50 28.10
CA LEU A 77 1.36 17.14 27.04
C LEU A 77 2.03 16.26 25.96
N ALA A 78 3.20 16.65 25.47
CA ALA A 78 3.93 15.87 24.48
C ALA A 78 4.31 14.46 25.00
N PHE A 79 4.68 14.33 26.27
CA PHE A 79 4.95 13.02 26.87
C PHE A 79 3.68 12.19 27.04
N ARG A 80 2.55 12.81 27.38
CA ARG A 80 1.26 12.14 27.52
C ARG A 80 0.79 11.59 26.18
N GLU A 81 0.79 12.40 25.13
CA GLU A 81 0.42 11.99 23.77
C GLU A 81 1.28 10.82 23.28
N LEU A 82 2.60 10.87 23.52
CA LEU A 82 3.51 9.78 23.18
C LEU A 82 3.20 8.49 23.95
N GLN A 83 2.79 8.58 25.21
CA GLN A 83 2.38 7.41 25.99
C GLN A 83 1.08 6.80 25.46
N GLU A 84 0.10 7.63 25.13
CA GLU A 84 -1.18 7.20 24.54
C GLU A 84 -0.96 6.49 23.19
N GLU A 85 -0.12 7.04 22.32
CA GLU A 85 0.24 6.42 21.05
C GLU A 85 0.88 5.04 21.25
N ARG A 86 1.83 4.92 22.19
CA ARG A 86 2.45 3.64 22.53
C ARG A 86 1.45 2.61 23.07
N GLN A 87 0.48 3.05 23.86
CA GLN A 87 -0.58 2.17 24.38
C GLN A 87 -1.49 1.68 23.26
N LEU A 88 -1.91 2.57 22.36
CA LEU A 88 -2.72 2.22 21.19
C LEU A 88 -2.00 1.21 20.29
N ASP A 89 -0.71 1.40 20.06
CA ASP A 89 0.11 0.47 19.29
C ASP A 89 0.26 -0.89 19.97
N ALA A 90 0.42 -0.90 21.30
CA ALA A 90 0.46 -2.15 22.06
C ALA A 90 -0.86 -2.93 21.93
N ILE A 91 -2.01 -2.25 22.04
CA ILE A 91 -3.33 -2.85 21.87
C ILE A 91 -3.48 -3.43 20.46
N LYS A 92 -3.14 -2.66 19.42
CA LYS A 92 -3.19 -3.13 18.02
C LYS A 92 -2.30 -4.36 17.79
N ARG A 93 -1.13 -4.44 18.43
CA ARG A 93 -0.25 -5.61 18.34
C ARG A 93 -0.87 -6.84 18.99
N LEU A 94 -1.49 -6.68 20.16
CA LEU A 94 -2.21 -7.76 20.85
C LEU A 94 -3.40 -8.26 20.02
N GLU A 95 -4.19 -7.36 19.46
CA GLU A 95 -5.32 -7.71 18.59
C GLU A 95 -4.87 -8.52 17.36
N ARG A 96 -3.79 -8.08 16.69
CA ARG A 96 -3.20 -8.84 15.57
C ARG A 96 -2.64 -10.19 15.99
N ALA A 97 -2.13 -10.33 17.21
CA ALA A 97 -1.68 -11.61 17.74
C ALA A 97 -2.87 -12.55 18.00
N ALA A 98 -3.92 -12.05 18.66
CA ALA A 98 -5.14 -12.81 18.94
C ALA A 98 -5.82 -13.28 17.64
N ARG A 99 -5.91 -12.42 16.62
CA ARG A 99 -6.49 -12.79 15.32
C ARG A 99 -5.70 -13.89 14.62
N ARG A 100 -4.37 -13.84 14.69
CA ARG A 100 -3.52 -14.90 14.13
C ARG A 100 -3.69 -16.21 14.88
N GLU A 101 -3.85 -16.17 16.19
CA GLU A 101 -4.12 -17.36 16.99
C GLU A 101 -5.46 -18.00 16.64
N GLN A 102 -6.53 -17.19 16.54
CA GLN A 102 -7.83 -17.66 16.13
C GLN A 102 -7.79 -18.31 14.74
N GLN A 103 -7.11 -17.68 13.77
CA GLN A 103 -6.94 -18.25 12.43
C GLN A 103 -6.21 -19.60 12.46
N ARG A 104 -5.20 -19.77 13.32
CA ARG A 104 -4.51 -21.06 13.50
C ARG A 104 -5.43 -22.12 14.07
N GLN A 105 -6.26 -21.77 15.05
CA GLN A 105 -7.23 -22.68 15.65
C GLN A 105 -8.28 -23.13 14.63
N GLU A 106 -8.88 -22.19 13.89
CA GLU A 106 -9.84 -22.51 12.83
C GLU A 106 -9.23 -23.39 11.72
N GLN A 107 -7.96 -23.15 11.35
CA GLN A 107 -7.25 -23.98 10.40
C GLN A 107 -7.02 -25.39 10.94
N ALA A 108 -6.56 -25.53 12.19
CA ALA A 108 -6.34 -26.81 12.84
C ALA A 108 -7.65 -27.62 12.96
N GLU A 109 -8.76 -26.98 13.31
CA GLU A 109 -10.08 -27.62 13.36
C GLU A 109 -10.53 -28.10 11.98
N ARG A 110 -10.37 -27.27 10.94
CA ARG A 110 -10.70 -27.67 9.56
C ARG A 110 -9.85 -28.83 9.08
N GLU A 111 -8.56 -28.85 9.41
CA GLU A 111 -7.67 -29.95 9.09
C GLU A 111 -8.04 -31.23 9.84
N ALA A 112 -8.41 -31.13 11.12
CA ALA A 112 -8.89 -32.25 11.91
C ALA A 112 -10.17 -32.85 11.32
N LEU A 113 -11.15 -32.02 10.93
CA LEU A 113 -12.38 -32.47 10.27
C LEU A 113 -12.10 -33.15 8.92
N LYS A 114 -11.19 -32.59 8.11
CA LYS A 114 -10.77 -33.24 6.85
C LYS A 114 -10.06 -34.57 7.08
N ALA A 115 -9.23 -34.66 8.11
CA ALA A 115 -8.54 -35.91 8.47
C ALA A 115 -9.52 -36.99 8.95
N GLN A 116 -10.56 -36.62 9.70
CA GLN A 116 -11.64 -37.53 10.10
C GLN A 116 -12.42 -38.03 8.88
N ALA A 117 -12.88 -37.14 8.00
CA ALA A 117 -13.60 -37.51 6.78
C ALA A 117 -12.76 -38.44 5.88
N LYS A 118 -11.45 -38.20 5.78
CA LYS A 118 -10.54 -39.07 5.01
C LYS A 118 -10.43 -40.48 5.61
N ARG A 119 -10.46 -40.62 6.95
CA ARG A 119 -10.43 -41.93 7.63
C ARG A 119 -11.72 -42.71 7.40
N GLU A 120 -12.87 -42.05 7.51
CA GLU A 120 -14.18 -42.69 7.26
C GLU A 120 -14.30 -43.19 5.81
N GLN A 121 -13.74 -42.42 4.85
CA GLN A 121 -13.72 -42.82 3.45
C GLN A 121 -12.76 -43.98 3.16
N SER A 122 -11.66 -44.13 3.90
CA SER A 122 -10.74 -45.28 3.72
C SER A 122 -11.31 -46.59 4.27
N ASP A 123 -12.07 -46.56 5.37
CA ASP A 123 -12.68 -47.78 5.95
C ASP A 123 -13.87 -48.31 5.14
N THR A 124 -14.47 -47.47 4.29
CA THR A 124 -15.60 -47.89 3.44
C THR A 124 -15.14 -48.45 2.07
N SER A 125 -13.84 -48.41 1.76
CA SER A 125 -13.31 -48.85 0.46
C SER A 125 -12.68 -50.25 0.48
N GLU A 126 -13.14 -51.14 1.36
CA GLU A 126 -12.95 -52.58 1.21
C GLU A 126 -14.12 -53.15 0.38
N ALA A 127 -14.28 -52.64 -0.84
CA ALA A 127 -15.14 -53.27 -1.83
C ALA A 127 -14.41 -54.52 -2.37
N PRO A 128 -15.10 -55.66 -2.53
CA PRO A 128 -14.54 -56.85 -3.18
C PRO A 128 -13.91 -56.46 -4.51
N PRO A 129 -12.79 -57.07 -4.92
CA PRO A 129 -12.13 -56.74 -6.19
C PRO A 129 -13.15 -56.80 -7.31
N GLU A 130 -13.52 -55.62 -7.82
CA GLU A 130 -14.40 -55.50 -8.97
C GLU A 130 -13.62 -56.09 -10.13
N VAL A 131 -14.04 -57.28 -10.55
CA VAL A 131 -13.49 -58.00 -11.68
C VAL A 131 -13.78 -57.14 -12.91
N LEU A 132 -12.83 -56.27 -13.25
CA LEU A 132 -12.85 -55.51 -14.49
C LEU A 132 -12.94 -56.54 -15.63
N PRO A 133 -13.90 -56.41 -16.55
CA PRO A 133 -13.92 -57.23 -17.74
C PRO A 133 -12.62 -57.00 -18.52
N ASP A 134 -11.87 -58.07 -18.80
CA ASP A 134 -10.58 -58.04 -19.50
C ASP A 134 -10.62 -57.38 -20.90
N SER A 135 -11.82 -57.15 -21.42
CA SER A 135 -12.01 -56.45 -22.69
C SER A 135 -13.36 -55.74 -22.73
N LEU A 136 -13.32 -54.44 -23.01
CA LEU A 136 -14.49 -53.69 -23.45
C LEU A 136 -14.91 -54.18 -24.83
N SER A 137 -16.19 -54.46 -25.00
CA SER A 137 -16.75 -54.79 -26.31
C SER A 137 -16.64 -53.59 -27.26
N ALA A 138 -16.60 -53.86 -28.58
CA ALA A 138 -16.52 -52.81 -29.59
C ALA A 138 -17.68 -51.79 -29.49
N ASP A 139 -18.86 -52.25 -29.07
CA ASP A 139 -20.03 -51.40 -28.86
C ASP A 139 -19.86 -50.45 -27.67
N GLU A 140 -19.26 -50.91 -26.58
CA GLU A 140 -18.98 -50.07 -25.41
C GLU A 140 -17.94 -48.98 -25.73
N VAL A 141 -16.91 -49.32 -26.51
CA VAL A 141 -15.92 -48.34 -27.00
C VAL A 141 -16.58 -47.29 -27.90
N SER A 142 -17.49 -47.70 -28.78
CA SER A 142 -18.26 -46.79 -29.62
C SER A 142 -19.15 -45.86 -28.79
N ARG A 143 -19.80 -46.40 -27.76
CA ARG A 143 -20.66 -45.62 -26.86
C ARG A 143 -19.84 -44.61 -26.04
N LEU A 144 -18.66 -45.01 -25.57
CA LEU A 144 -17.75 -44.12 -24.84
C LEU A 144 -17.27 -42.96 -25.73
N LYS A 145 -16.91 -43.26 -26.98
CA LYS A 145 -16.52 -42.23 -27.97
C LYS A 145 -17.66 -41.25 -28.26
N ALA A 146 -18.90 -41.72 -28.34
CA ALA A 146 -20.06 -40.86 -28.54
C ALA A 146 -20.28 -39.90 -27.37
N ILE A 147 -20.14 -40.39 -26.13
CA ILE A 147 -20.26 -39.57 -24.91
C ILE A 147 -19.14 -38.51 -24.86
N ILE A 148 -17.89 -38.89 -25.18
CA ILE A 148 -16.77 -37.94 -25.21
C ILE A 148 -17.01 -36.85 -26.28
N ALA A 149 -17.47 -37.23 -27.47
CA ALA A 149 -17.76 -36.27 -28.54
C ALA A 149 -18.92 -35.32 -28.18
N GLU A 150 -19.94 -35.80 -27.47
CA GLU A 150 -21.04 -34.98 -26.97
C GLU A 150 -20.58 -34.01 -25.87
N TYR A 151 -19.73 -34.49 -24.96
CA TYR A 151 -19.12 -33.67 -23.92
C TYR A 151 -18.21 -32.58 -24.51
N ASP A 152 -17.39 -32.91 -25.51
CA ASP A 152 -16.55 -31.93 -26.21
C ASP A 152 -17.41 -30.86 -26.88
N ARG A 153 -18.53 -31.22 -27.50
CA ARG A 153 -19.49 -30.25 -28.06
C ARG A 153 -20.08 -29.31 -27.01
N LEU A 154 -20.43 -29.82 -25.84
CA LEU A 154 -21.00 -29.03 -24.75
C LEU A 154 -19.95 -28.13 -24.07
N SER A 155 -18.74 -28.64 -23.88
CA SER A 155 -17.65 -27.93 -23.21
C SER A 155 -16.95 -26.90 -24.10
N SER A 156 -16.95 -27.09 -25.43
CA SER A 156 -16.44 -26.12 -26.42
C SER A 156 -17.44 -25.01 -26.79
N GLY A 157 -18.57 -24.91 -26.08
CA GLY A 157 -19.48 -23.76 -26.13
C GLY A 157 -18.80 -22.42 -25.78
N PRO A 158 -19.53 -21.28 -25.82
CA PRO A 158 -19.02 -19.91 -26.09
C PRO A 158 -18.02 -19.30 -25.09
N ARG A 159 -17.51 -20.06 -24.12
CA ARG A 159 -16.41 -19.67 -23.23
C ARG A 159 -15.08 -19.46 -23.95
N ALA A 160 -14.82 -20.18 -25.05
CA ALA A 160 -13.62 -19.93 -25.88
C ALA A 160 -13.62 -18.53 -26.53
N GLY A 161 -14.80 -17.97 -26.85
CA GLY A 161 -14.92 -16.62 -27.41
C GLY A 161 -14.75 -15.49 -26.39
N GLN A 162 -15.00 -15.73 -25.10
CA GLN A 162 -14.83 -14.71 -24.05
C GLN A 162 -13.37 -14.51 -23.61
N ALA A 163 -12.54 -15.55 -23.71
CA ALA A 163 -11.09 -15.43 -23.49
C ALA A 163 -10.44 -14.56 -24.58
N ALA A 164 -10.74 -14.82 -25.85
CA ALA A 164 -10.23 -14.02 -26.98
C ALA A 164 -10.73 -12.56 -26.96
N ARG A 165 -11.99 -12.31 -26.56
CA ARG A 165 -12.51 -10.93 -26.40
C ARG A 165 -11.86 -10.17 -25.23
N ARG A 166 -11.46 -10.86 -24.15
CA ARG A 166 -10.74 -10.23 -23.04
C ARG A 166 -9.31 -9.86 -23.39
N GLU A 167 -8.62 -10.66 -24.18
CA GLU A 167 -7.26 -10.32 -24.67
C GLU A 167 -7.27 -9.17 -25.69
N ALA A 168 -8.27 -9.07 -26.57
CA ALA A 168 -8.40 -7.93 -27.46
C ALA A 168 -8.72 -6.63 -26.71
N ALA A 169 -9.54 -6.70 -25.64
CA ALA A 169 -9.89 -5.53 -24.83
C ALA A 169 -8.72 -5.01 -23.97
N SER A 170 -7.84 -5.89 -23.49
CA SER A 170 -6.66 -5.48 -22.71
C SER A 170 -5.55 -4.88 -23.58
N GLN A 171 -5.46 -5.24 -24.87
CA GLN A 171 -4.50 -4.63 -25.79
C GLN A 171 -4.89 -3.19 -26.20
N SER A 172 -6.19 -2.90 -26.42
CA SER A 172 -6.64 -1.54 -26.74
C SER A 172 -6.47 -0.56 -25.58
N ALA A 173 -6.61 -1.02 -24.32
CA ALA A 173 -6.46 -0.14 -23.14
C ALA A 173 -5.01 0.33 -22.90
N ASN A 174 -4.01 -0.45 -23.35
CA ASN A 174 -2.60 -0.08 -23.20
C ASN A 174 -2.10 0.90 -24.29
N THR A 175 -2.82 1.04 -25.42
CA THR A 175 -2.39 1.97 -26.49
C THR A 175 -2.78 3.42 -26.17
N GLU A 176 -3.91 3.65 -25.50
CA GLU A 176 -4.35 5.00 -25.11
C GLU A 176 -3.50 5.62 -24.00
N THR A 177 -3.01 4.81 -23.05
CA THR A 177 -2.14 5.30 -21.96
C THR A 177 -0.73 5.65 -22.43
N SER A 178 -0.22 5.06 -23.52
CA SER A 178 1.09 5.42 -24.09
C SER A 178 1.06 6.73 -24.88
N SER A 179 -0.09 7.16 -25.41
CA SER A 179 -0.19 8.42 -26.16
C SER A 179 -0.30 9.66 -25.25
N ALA A 180 -0.78 9.50 -24.01
CA ALA A 180 -0.94 10.62 -23.07
C ALA A 180 0.39 11.10 -22.45
N ASN A 181 1.40 10.23 -22.36
CA ASN A 181 2.71 10.59 -21.78
C ASN A 181 3.70 11.22 -22.78
N ALA A 182 3.39 11.26 -24.08
CA ALA A 182 4.26 11.86 -25.10
C ALA A 182 4.02 13.37 -25.32
N ALA A 183 2.98 13.96 -24.71
CA ALA A 183 2.59 15.36 -24.92
C ALA A 183 3.10 16.33 -23.83
N THR A 184 3.93 15.88 -22.89
CA THR A 184 4.36 16.66 -21.71
C THR A 184 5.88 16.86 -21.63
N GLN A 185 6.60 16.77 -22.75
CA GLN A 185 8.02 17.15 -22.84
C GLN A 185 8.22 18.32 -23.79
#